data_AF-A0A2E8F321-F1
#
_entry.id   AF-A0A2E8F321-F1
#
_cell.length_a   1.000
_cell.length_b   1.000
_cell.length_c   1.000
_cell.angle_alpha   90.00
_cell.angle_beta   90.00
_cell.angle_gamma   90.00
#
_symmetry.space_group_name_H-M   'P 1'
#
loop_
_entity.id
_entity.type
_entity.pdbx_description
1 polymer ?
#
loop_
_entity_poly.entity_id
_entity_poly.type
_entity_poly.pdbx_seq_one_letter_code
_entity_poly.pdbx_strand_id
1 'polypeptide(L)' 'MAGPKQVYEIGLDTDQIAFIRSAMEKYGIPDEGKVVRIMADYLMTHRDVLDTVFGETRCLWCE' A
#
# COMPACT_ATOMS: atom_id res chain seq x y z
N MET A 1 -0.68 1.61 19.20
CA MET A 1 -1.61 0.80 20.03
C MET A 1 -2.28 -0.20 19.11
N ALA A 2 -2.19 -1.51 19.38
CA ALA A 2 -2.76 -2.52 18.49
C ALA A 2 -4.22 -2.81 18.89
N GLY A 3 -5.16 -2.19 18.20
CA GLY A 3 -6.56 -2.64 18.19
C GLY A 3 -6.70 -3.99 17.46
N PRO A 4 -7.87 -4.63 17.53
CA PRO A 4 -8.11 -5.89 16.83
C PRO A 4 -7.86 -5.73 15.33
N LYS A 5 -7.03 -6.62 14.76
CA LYS A 5 -6.80 -6.68 13.31
C LYS A 5 -8.08 -7.19 12.65
N GLN A 6 -8.70 -6.38 11.79
CA GLN A 6 -9.78 -6.82 10.93
C GLN A 6 -9.20 -7.39 9.64
N VAL A 7 -9.75 -8.52 9.19
CA VAL A 7 -9.38 -9.15 7.92
C VAL A 7 -10.42 -8.74 6.88
N TYR A 8 -9.94 -8.25 5.74
CA TYR A 8 -10.76 -7.92 4.58
C TYR A 8 -9.98 -8.30 3.31
N GLU A 9 -10.71 -8.67 2.27
CA GLU A 9 -10.13 -9.04 0.98
C GLU A 9 -10.12 -7.83 0.04
N ILE A 10 -9.01 -7.62 -0.66
CA ILE A 10 -8.86 -6.56 -1.66
C ILE A 10 -8.46 -7.22 -2.98
N GLY A 11 -9.16 -6.88 -4.06
CA GLY A 11 -8.75 -7.24 -5.40
C GLY A 11 -7.67 -6.29 -5.89
N LEU A 12 -6.49 -6.81 -6.25
CA LEU A 12 -5.38 -6.08 -6.82
C LEU A 12 -5.00 -6.68 -8.18
N ASP A 13 -4.46 -5.87 -9.08
CA ASP A 13 -3.94 -6.37 -10.35
C ASP A 13 -2.56 -7.04 -10.19
N THR A 14 -2.05 -7.62 -11.27
CA THR A 14 -0.77 -8.37 -11.24
C THR A 14 0.42 -7.48 -10.92
N ASP A 15 0.43 -6.23 -11.38
CA ASP A 15 1.54 -5.30 -11.16
C ASP A 15 1.58 -4.80 -9.72
N GLN A 16 0.41 -4.54 -9.15
CA GLN A 16 0.25 -4.19 -7.74
C GLN A 16 0.71 -5.34 -6.82
N ILE A 17 0.34 -6.59 -7.14
CA ILE A 17 0.80 -7.77 -6.40
C ILE A 17 2.32 -7.93 -6.54
N ALA A 18 2.87 -7.76 -7.74
CA ALA A 18 4.31 -7.84 -7.98
C ALA A 18 5.07 -6.77 -7.20
N PHE A 19 4.56 -5.53 -7.17
CA PHE A 19 5.12 -4.46 -6.36
C PHE A 19 5.17 -4.83 -4.87
N ILE A 20 4.05 -5.30 -4.31
CA ILE A 20 3.98 -5.72 -2.89
C ILE A 20 5.02 -6.80 -2.59
N ARG A 21 5.11 -7.84 -3.42
CA ARG A 21 6.07 -8.93 -3.24
C ARG A 21 7.52 -8.46 -3.34
N SER A 22 7.81 -7.59 -4.30
CA SER A 22 9.16 -7.01 -4.44
C SER A 22 9.57 -6.20 -3.20
N ALA A 23 8.62 -5.48 -2.59
CA ALA A 23 8.86 -4.76 -1.34
C ALA A 23 9.10 -5.73 -0.18
N MET A 24 8.38 -6.86 -0.13
CA MET A 24 8.61 -7.89 0.88
C MET A 24 10.03 -8.45 0.81
N GLU A 25 10.46 -8.87 -0.38
CA GLU A 25 11.80 -9.42 -0.59
C GLU A 25 12.89 -8.39 -0.27
N LYS A 26 12.75 -7.18 -0.79
CA LYS A 26 13.74 -6.11 -0.63
C LYS A 26 13.93 -5.68 0.84
N TYR A 27 12.86 -5.65 1.63
CA TYR A 27 12.89 -5.13 3.00
C TYR A 27 12.69 -6.21 4.08
N GLY A 28 12.65 -7.49 3.71
CA GLY A 28 12.47 -8.59 4.64
C GLY A 28 11.13 -8.56 5.39
N ILE A 29 10.04 -8.18 4.69
CA ILE A 29 8.71 -8.06 5.30
C ILE A 29 7.99 -9.43 5.26
N PRO A 30 7.49 -9.94 6.39
CA PRO A 30 6.97 -11.31 6.50
C PRO A 30 5.59 -11.55 5.88
N ASP A 31 4.75 -10.52 5.70
CA ASP A 31 3.40 -10.65 5.15
C ASP A 31 3.02 -9.47 4.25
N GLU A 32 2.29 -9.75 3.16
CA GLU A 32 1.76 -8.75 2.21
C GLU A 32 0.94 -7.68 2.95
N GLY A 33 0.13 -8.09 3.94
CA GLY A 33 -0.66 -7.19 4.78
C GLY A 33 0.20 -6.20 5.57
N LYS A 34 1.46 -6.53 5.91
CA LYS A 34 2.38 -5.59 6.56
C LYS A 34 2.90 -4.55 5.60
N VAL A 35 3.10 -4.88 4.33
CA VAL A 35 3.44 -3.89 3.30
C VAL A 35 2.32 -2.87 3.18
N VAL A 36 1.07 -3.32 3.08
CA VAL A 36 -0.10 -2.45 3.01
C VAL A 36 -0.22 -1.57 4.27
N ARG A 37 -0.03 -2.14 5.47
CA ARG A 37 -0.01 -1.37 6.72
C ARG A 37 1.08 -0.29 6.73
N ILE A 38 2.31 -0.62 6.28
CA ILE A 38 3.40 0.36 6.21
C ILE A 38 3.04 1.52 5.27
N MET A 39 2.47 1.22 4.10
CA MET A 39 2.01 2.26 3.17
C MET A 39 0.89 3.12 3.78
N ALA A 40 -0.10 2.49 4.41
CA ALA A 40 -1.20 3.19 5.07
C ALA A 40 -0.69 4.08 6.23
N ASP A 41 0.18 3.55 7.09
CA ASP A 41 0.78 4.28 8.21
C ASP A 41 1.57 5.50 7.71
N TYR A 42 2.31 5.36 6.61
CA TYR A 42 3.03 6.46 5.98
C TYR A 42 2.07 7.57 5.54
N LEU A 43 1.02 7.21 4.78
CA LEU A 43 0.01 8.17 4.31
C LEU A 43 -0.75 8.84 5.46
N MET A 44 -1.07 8.09 6.52
CA MET A 44 -1.76 8.63 7.70
C MET A 44 -0.91 9.65 8.47
N THR A 45 0.43 9.50 8.44
CA THR A 45 1.38 10.35 9.18
C THR A 45 1.94 11.50 8.35
N HIS A 46 1.84 11.45 7.02
CA HIS A 46 2.31 12.47 6.08
C HIS A 46 1.12 13.04 5.29
N ARG A 47 0.40 13.98 5.90
CA ARG A 47 -0.83 14.55 5.34
C ARG A 47 -0.60 15.35 4.06
N ASP A 48 0.59 15.93 3.92
CA ASP A 48 1.04 16.75 2.79
C ASP A 48 1.13 15.97 1.48
N VAL A 49 1.34 14.65 1.54
CA VAL A 49 1.40 13.81 0.33
C VAL A 49 0.03 13.27 -0.10
N LEU A 50 -1.02 13.45 0.71
CA LEU A 50 -2.34 12.87 0.43
C LEU A 50 -2.99 13.43 -0.83
N ASP A 51 -2.86 14.74 -1.06
CA ASP A 51 -3.41 15.39 -2.25
C ASP A 51 -2.72 14.88 -3.53
N THR A 52 -1.41 14.59 -3.48
CA THR A 52 -0.70 13.95 -4.60
C THR A 52 -1.15 12.52 -4.83
N VAL A 53 -1.41 11.77 -3.76
CA VAL A 53 -1.75 10.33 -3.84
C VAL A 53 -3.21 10.11 -4.26
N PHE A 54 -4.14 10.95 -3.81
CA PHE A 54 -5.58 10.78 -4.03
C PHE A 54 -6.22 11.85 -4.91
N GLY A 55 -5.61 13.03 -5.04
CA GLY A 55 -6.15 14.14 -5.82
C GLY A 55 -5.80 14.07 -7.31
N GLU A 56 -4.76 13.31 -7.67
CA GLU A 56 -4.41 13.07 -9.06
C GLU A 56 -5.04 11.76 -9.54
N THR A 57 -5.85 11.82 -10.60
CA THR A 57 -6.31 10.60 -11.28
C THR A 57 -5.13 10.02 -12.04
N ARG A 58 -4.46 9.02 -11.45
CA ARG A 58 -3.33 8.34 -12.07
C ARG A 58 -3.76 6.95 -12.52
N CYS A 59 -3.84 6.76 -13.82
CA CYS A 59 -3.77 5.43 -14.40
C CYS A 59 -2.29 5.20 -14.71
N LEU A 60 -1.65 4.20 -14.10
CA LEU A 60 -0.24 3.86 -14.36
C LEU A 60 0.02 3.48 -15.84
N TRP A 61 -1.07 3.21 -16.58
CA TRP A 61 -1.08 2.72 -17.95
C TRP A 61 -1.82 3.62 -18.94
N CYS A 62 -2.46 4.68 -18.47
CA CYS A 62 -3.18 5.61 -19.33
C CYS A 62 -2.37 6.90 -19.36
N GLU A 63 -1.71 7.15 -20.50
CA GLU A 63 -1.25 8.49 -20.86
C GLU A 63 -2.45 9.42 -21.10
#